data_AF-A0A952NAF2-F1
#
_entry.id   AF-A0A952NAF2-F1
#
_cell.length_a   1.000
_cell.length_b   1.000
_cell.length_c   1.000
_cell.angle_alpha   90.00
_cell.angle_beta   90.00
_cell.angle_gamma   90.00
#
_symmetry.space_group_name_H-M   'P 1'
#
loop_
_entity.id
_entity.type
_entity.pdbx_description
1 polymer ?
#
loop_
_entity_poly.entity_id
_entity_poly.type
_entity_poly.pdbx_seq_one_letter_code
_entity_poly.pdbx_strand_id
1 'polypeptide(L)'
;MHKFILLFLIPILLPAQEKTFNKTIEPVKNPIETIDLISLKLMTLEQEYLIKLNHKDYIRARRLISEVEDLIKTLPIVEEIVPGVTPINEHDFKILFDEIKAETFESDQLLVIRSAGLYNFFTVLQIAELLELFSFPSGKIEAIKTIYPNVIDKQNSHLLLGKFEHSSDKEKVRKFLSAF
;
A
#
# COMPACT_ATOMS: atom_id res chain seq x y z
N MET A 1 -5.98 41.53 69.77
CA MET A 1 -7.07 41.02 68.92
C MET A 1 -6.82 41.48 67.49
N HIS A 2 -7.07 40.59 66.51
CA HIS A 2 -7.08 40.78 65.03
C HIS A 2 -5.72 41.01 64.35
N LYS A 3 -5.18 39.99 63.65
CA LYS A 3 -5.43 39.60 62.23
C LYS A 3 -4.96 40.68 61.24
N PHE A 4 -3.90 40.40 60.47
CA PHE A 4 -3.95 40.13 59.03
C PHE A 4 -2.51 39.93 58.50
N ILE A 5 -2.25 38.71 58.01
CA ILE A 5 -1.07 38.35 57.23
C ILE A 5 -1.34 38.86 55.81
N LEU A 6 -0.50 39.77 55.29
CA LEU A 6 -0.53 40.15 53.88
C LEU A 6 0.52 39.33 53.13
N LEU A 7 0.05 38.28 52.47
CA LEU A 7 0.79 37.48 51.49
C LEU A 7 0.94 38.32 50.21
N PHE A 8 2.15 38.72 49.83
CA PHE A 8 2.41 39.16 48.45
C PHE A 8 2.64 37.91 47.59
N LEU A 9 1.64 37.62 46.75
CA LEU A 9 1.65 36.62 45.70
C LEU A 9 2.80 36.91 44.71
N ILE A 10 3.84 36.08 44.76
CA ILE A 10 4.78 35.93 43.65
C ILE A 10 4.00 35.24 42.51
N PRO A 11 4.05 35.75 41.26
CA PRO A 11 3.43 35.06 40.15
C PRO A 11 4.24 33.78 39.92
N ILE A 12 3.67 32.64 40.30
CA ILE A 12 4.19 31.35 39.90
C ILE A 12 3.98 31.29 38.38
N LEU A 13 5.07 31.54 37.66
CA LEU A 13 5.21 31.18 36.26
C LEU A 13 5.09 29.65 36.21
N LEU A 14 3.87 29.16 35.99
CA LEU A 14 3.67 27.76 35.65
C LEU A 14 4.46 27.52 34.36
N PRO A 15 5.47 26.62 34.34
CA PRO A 15 5.97 26.15 33.07
C PRO A 15 4.76 25.54 32.37
N ALA A 16 4.41 26.07 31.19
CA ALA A 16 3.54 25.39 30.27
C ALA A 16 4.15 24.01 30.08
N GLN A 17 3.54 23.01 30.73
CA GLN A 17 3.88 21.62 30.51
C GLN A 17 3.46 21.37 29.06
N GLU A 18 4.41 21.50 28.14
CA GLU A 18 4.34 20.80 26.87
C GLU A 18 4.11 19.36 27.26
N LYS A 19 2.85 18.94 27.16
CA LYS A 19 2.47 17.54 27.15
C LYS A 19 3.16 17.01 25.91
N THR A 20 4.39 16.54 26.08
CA THR A 20 5.08 15.74 25.08
C THR A 20 4.15 14.57 24.84
N PHE A 21 3.40 14.65 23.75
CA PHE A 21 2.57 13.56 23.27
C PHE A 21 3.53 12.54 22.67
N ASN A 22 4.28 11.87 23.53
CA ASN A 22 5.06 10.70 23.19
C ASN A 22 4.06 9.54 23.07
N LYS A 23 3.19 9.62 22.07
CA LYS A 23 2.66 8.40 21.48
C LYS A 23 3.86 7.82 20.76
N THR A 24 4.44 6.76 21.31
CA THR A 24 5.36 5.90 20.57
C THR A 24 4.69 5.61 19.24
N ILE A 25 5.18 6.24 18.17
CA ILE A 25 4.79 5.86 16.83
C ILE A 25 5.42 4.48 16.70
N GLU A 26 4.61 3.43 16.86
CA GLU A 26 4.97 2.08 16.43
C GLU A 26 5.68 2.23 15.07
N PRO A 27 6.88 1.68 14.88
CA PRO A 27 7.62 1.88 13.64
C PRO A 27 6.71 1.49 12.49
N VAL A 28 6.31 2.51 11.71
CA VAL A 28 5.45 2.31 10.54
C VAL A 28 6.27 1.43 9.60
N LYS A 29 5.81 0.19 9.42
CA LYS A 29 6.60 -0.86 8.74
C LYS A 29 6.81 -0.56 7.25
N ASN A 30 6.07 0.40 6.70
CA ASN A 30 6.07 0.76 5.28
C ASN A 30 6.48 2.25 5.06
N PRO A 31 7.54 2.52 4.27
CA PRO A 31 7.93 3.89 3.89
C PRO A 31 6.83 4.70 3.19
N ILE A 32 5.95 4.09 2.39
CA ILE A 32 4.85 4.79 1.72
C ILE A 32 3.79 5.25 2.72
N GLU A 33 3.34 4.35 3.60
CA GLU A 33 2.39 4.70 4.67
C GLU A 33 2.96 5.81 5.57
N THR A 34 4.28 5.84 5.75
CA THR A 34 4.97 6.92 6.46
C THR A 34 4.90 8.25 5.68
N ILE A 35 5.14 8.24 4.37
CA ILE A 35 5.05 9.42 3.50
C ILE A 35 3.62 9.96 3.45
N ASP A 36 2.62 9.09 3.34
CA ASP A 36 1.20 9.46 3.35
C ASP A 36 0.80 10.08 4.70
N LEU A 37 1.26 9.47 5.80
CA LEU A 37 1.02 10.00 7.14
C LEU A 37 1.71 11.36 7.33
N ILE A 38 2.95 11.53 6.85
CA ILE A 38 3.65 12.82 6.88
C ILE A 38 2.86 13.86 6.08
N SER A 39 2.43 13.53 4.86
CA SER A 39 1.65 14.42 4.00
C SER A 39 0.34 14.84 4.67
N LEU A 40 -0.38 13.89 5.26
CA LEU A 40 -1.60 14.16 6.03
C LEU A 40 -1.32 15.09 7.22
N LYS A 41 -0.23 14.87 7.97
CA LYS A 41 0.14 15.71 9.11
C LYS A 41 0.54 17.12 8.70
N LEU A 42 1.23 17.29 7.57
CA LEU A 42 1.56 18.59 7.01
C LEU A 42 0.29 19.35 6.57
N MET A 43 -0.65 18.67 5.93
CA MET A 43 -1.97 19.24 5.61
C MET A 43 -2.72 19.68 6.87
N THR A 44 -2.76 18.85 7.91
CA THR A 44 -3.37 19.22 9.20
C THR A 44 -2.66 20.44 9.80
N LEU A 45 -1.32 20.48 9.78
CA LEU A 45 -0.56 21.60 10.31
C LEU A 45 -0.94 22.90 9.60
N GLU A 46 -1.04 22.87 8.28
CA GLU A 46 -1.44 24.03 7.48
C GLU A 46 -2.87 24.48 7.81
N GLN A 47 -3.83 23.57 7.74
CA GLN A 47 -5.26 23.89 7.85
C GLN A 47 -5.71 24.24 9.27
N GLU A 48 -5.09 23.67 10.30
CA GLU A 48 -5.55 23.86 11.68
C GLU A 48 -4.69 24.83 12.49
N TYR A 49 -3.40 24.96 12.16
CA TYR A 49 -2.45 25.69 12.99
C TYR A 49 -1.84 26.89 12.26
N LEU A 50 -1.34 26.71 11.04
CA LEU A 50 -0.68 27.82 10.33
C LEU A 50 -1.63 28.96 10.02
N ILE A 51 -2.90 28.67 9.71
CA ILE A 51 -3.92 29.71 9.50
C ILE A 51 -4.11 30.68 10.69
N LYS A 52 -3.67 30.29 11.90
CA LYS A 52 -3.77 31.09 13.12
C LYS A 52 -2.56 32.02 13.33
N LEU A 53 -1.52 31.89 12.53
CA LEU A 53 -0.30 32.69 12.64
C LEU A 53 -0.49 34.08 12.03
N ASN A 54 0.34 35.03 12.44
CA ASN A 54 0.46 36.30 11.74
C ASN A 54 1.06 36.08 10.33
N HIS A 55 0.85 37.05 9.44
CA HIS A 55 1.26 36.95 8.04
C HIS A 55 2.75 36.61 7.83
N LYS A 56 3.65 37.19 8.62
CA LYS A 56 5.10 36.98 8.47
C LYS A 56 5.51 35.57 8.91
N ASP A 57 4.90 35.05 9.96
CA ASP A 57 5.18 33.71 10.47
C ASP A 57 4.53 32.63 9.62
N TYR A 58 3.32 32.88 9.10
CA TYR A 58 2.66 32.03 8.13
C TYR A 58 3.54 31.81 6.89
N ILE A 59 4.07 32.88 6.28
CA ILE A 59 4.94 32.77 5.10
C ILE A 59 6.17 31.92 5.40
N ARG A 60 6.80 32.13 6.56
CA ARG A 60 8.00 31.36 6.96
C ARG A 60 7.68 29.88 7.18
N ALA A 61 6.58 29.59 7.86
CA ALA A 61 6.15 28.22 8.12
C ALA A 61 5.70 27.50 6.84
N ARG A 62 4.95 28.17 5.95
CA ARG A 62 4.52 27.57 4.68
C ARG A 62 5.69 27.28 3.75
N ARG A 63 6.71 28.13 3.74
CA ARG A 63 7.96 27.86 3.01
C ARG A 63 8.62 26.57 3.51
N LEU A 64 8.72 26.39 4.83
CA LEU A 64 9.27 25.15 5.41
C LEU A 64 8.42 23.92 5.06
N ILE A 65 7.08 24.02 5.10
CA ILE A 65 6.21 22.92 4.65
C ILE A 65 6.48 22.60 3.17
N SER A 66 6.58 23.61 2.29
CA SER A 66 6.88 23.41 0.87
C SER A 66 8.25 22.75 0.67
N GLU A 67 9.27 23.14 1.43
CA GLU A 67 10.59 22.51 1.40
C GLU A 67 10.51 21.03 1.81
N VAL A 68 9.70 20.69 2.82
CA VAL A 68 9.47 19.29 3.23
C VAL A 68 8.67 18.53 2.18
N GLU A 69 7.63 19.12 1.58
CA GLU A 69 6.87 18.54 0.46
C GLU A 69 7.77 18.25 -0.74
N ASP A 70 8.70 19.16 -1.06
CA ASP A 70 9.67 18.97 -2.14
C ASP A 70 10.71 17.91 -1.77
N LEU A 71 11.18 17.87 -0.53
CA LEU A 71 12.05 16.80 -0.05
C LEU A 71 11.36 15.43 -0.20
N ILE A 72 10.08 15.33 0.17
CA ILE A 72 9.27 14.10 -0.02
C ILE A 72 9.24 13.67 -1.49
N LYS A 73 9.09 14.61 -2.44
CA LYS A 73 9.12 14.30 -3.89
C LYS A 73 10.51 13.87 -4.37
N THR A 74 11.58 14.37 -3.74
CA THR A 74 12.98 14.02 -4.08
C THR A 74 13.47 12.77 -3.38
N LEU A 75 12.76 12.28 -2.37
CA LEU A 75 13.04 10.96 -1.82
C LEU A 75 13.02 9.99 -2.98
N PRO A 76 13.94 9.02 -3.02
CA PRO A 76 13.79 7.89 -3.92
C PRO A 76 12.47 7.24 -3.52
N ILE A 77 11.40 7.59 -4.22
CA ILE A 77 10.22 6.77 -4.28
C ILE A 77 10.76 5.52 -4.93
N VAL A 78 11.11 4.54 -4.11
CA VAL A 78 11.12 3.16 -4.55
C VAL A 78 9.69 2.99 -5.05
N GLU A 79 9.47 3.00 -6.38
CA GLU A 79 8.21 2.53 -6.97
C GLU A 79 7.83 1.28 -6.18
N GLU A 80 6.71 1.33 -5.48
CA GLU A 80 6.48 0.57 -4.24
C GLU A 80 6.97 -0.88 -4.30
N ILE A 81 8.12 -1.15 -3.66
CA ILE A 81 8.39 -2.44 -3.03
C ILE A 81 7.74 -2.33 -1.65
N VAL A 82 6.44 -2.63 -1.57
CA VAL A 82 5.75 -2.85 -0.29
C VAL A 82 6.59 -3.84 0.52
N PRO A 83 7.09 -3.51 1.74
CA PRO A 83 7.79 -4.51 2.55
C PRO A 83 6.76 -5.56 3.02
N GLY A 84 6.63 -6.60 2.21
CA GLY A 84 5.84 -7.80 2.49
C GLY A 84 5.12 -8.42 1.30
N VAL A 85 4.94 -7.72 0.18
CA VAL A 85 4.11 -8.20 -0.95
C VAL A 85 4.58 -7.59 -2.29
N THR A 86 5.76 -7.98 -2.76
CA THR A 86 6.20 -7.65 -4.13
C THR A 86 5.76 -8.74 -5.10
N PRO A 87 5.43 -8.40 -6.36
CA PRO A 87 5.18 -9.45 -7.33
C PRO A 87 6.47 -10.23 -7.52
N ILE A 88 6.35 -11.50 -7.87
CA ILE A 88 7.48 -12.32 -8.31
C ILE A 88 8.26 -11.54 -9.37
N ASN A 89 9.58 -11.44 -9.22
CA ASN A 89 10.39 -10.68 -10.18
C ASN A 89 10.43 -11.41 -11.54
N GLU A 90 10.81 -10.71 -12.60
CA GLU A 90 10.80 -11.25 -13.96
C GLU A 90 11.65 -12.53 -14.13
N HIS A 91 12.80 -12.61 -13.45
CA HIS A 91 13.68 -13.77 -13.53
C HIS A 91 13.03 -15.01 -12.92
N ASP A 92 12.53 -14.90 -11.69
CA ASP A 92 11.87 -15.99 -10.97
C ASP A 92 10.54 -16.35 -11.63
N PHE A 93 9.81 -15.36 -12.16
CA PHE A 93 8.60 -15.58 -12.94
C PHE A 93 8.87 -16.41 -14.18
N LYS A 94 9.97 -16.12 -14.90
CA LYS A 94 10.35 -16.88 -16.08
C LYS A 94 10.70 -18.33 -15.72
N ILE A 95 11.39 -18.56 -14.61
CA ILE A 95 11.68 -19.92 -14.12
C ILE A 95 10.37 -20.65 -13.83
N LEU A 96 9.47 -20.05 -13.05
CA LEU A 96 8.16 -20.63 -12.75
C LEU A 96 7.34 -20.91 -14.03
N PHE A 97 7.37 -20.00 -15.00
CA PHE A 97 6.68 -20.17 -16.28
C PHE A 97 7.23 -21.38 -17.04
N ASP A 98 8.56 -21.51 -17.12
CA ASP A 98 9.23 -22.63 -17.79
C ASP A 98 8.96 -23.97 -17.05
N GLU A 99 8.88 -23.97 -15.71
CA GLU A 99 8.50 -25.12 -14.90
C GLU A 99 7.06 -25.57 -15.20
N ILE A 100 6.09 -24.65 -15.18
CA ILE A 100 4.69 -24.97 -15.50
C ILE A 100 4.59 -25.48 -16.94
N LYS A 101 5.30 -24.84 -17.88
CA LYS A 101 5.29 -25.23 -19.29
C LYS A 101 5.87 -26.63 -19.53
N ALA A 102 6.78 -27.10 -18.68
CA ALA A 102 7.35 -28.44 -18.79
C ALA A 102 6.35 -29.55 -18.41
N GLU A 103 5.31 -29.23 -17.65
CA GLU A 103 4.29 -30.18 -17.24
C GLU A 103 3.35 -30.55 -18.40
N THR A 104 3.09 -31.85 -18.55
CA THR A 104 2.29 -32.40 -19.66
C THR A 104 0.78 -32.26 -19.42
N PHE A 105 0.34 -32.32 -18.16
CA PHE A 105 -1.07 -32.31 -17.79
C PHE A 105 -1.45 -31.03 -17.04
N GLU A 106 -2.62 -30.45 -17.35
CA GLU A 106 -3.11 -29.23 -16.68
C GLU A 106 -3.26 -29.39 -15.16
N SER A 107 -3.49 -30.62 -14.67
CA SER A 107 -3.53 -30.91 -13.23
C SER A 107 -2.18 -30.66 -12.56
N ASP A 108 -1.09 -31.03 -13.21
CA ASP A 108 0.26 -30.89 -12.67
C ASP A 108 0.71 -29.42 -12.77
N GLN A 109 0.37 -28.75 -13.87
CA GLN A 109 0.51 -27.30 -14.01
C GLN A 109 -0.16 -26.53 -12.86
N LEU A 110 -1.40 -26.90 -12.50
CA LEU A 110 -2.12 -26.29 -11.39
C LEU A 110 -1.47 -26.57 -10.02
N LEU A 111 -0.81 -27.72 -9.84
CA LEU A 111 -0.07 -28.02 -8.60
C LEU A 111 1.15 -27.11 -8.43
N VAL A 112 1.89 -26.87 -9.52
CA VAL A 112 3.02 -25.93 -9.52
C VAL A 112 2.53 -24.51 -9.22
N ILE A 113 1.46 -24.06 -9.90
CA ILE A 113 0.84 -22.75 -9.66
C ILE A 113 0.37 -22.60 -8.21
N ARG A 114 -0.28 -23.62 -7.64
CA ARG A 114 -0.73 -23.61 -6.25
C ARG A 114 0.43 -23.46 -5.29
N SER A 115 1.52 -24.19 -5.52
CA SER A 115 2.73 -24.13 -4.70
C SER A 115 3.40 -22.76 -4.76
N ALA A 116 3.54 -22.21 -5.98
CA ALA A 116 4.08 -20.87 -6.17
C ALA A 116 3.18 -19.80 -5.53
N GLY A 117 1.86 -19.97 -5.62
CA GLY A 117 0.87 -19.09 -5.00
C GLY A 117 0.97 -19.01 -3.48
N LEU A 118 1.57 -19.97 -2.77
CA LEU A 118 1.67 -19.90 -1.30
C LEU A 118 2.64 -18.83 -0.80
N TYR A 119 3.65 -18.48 -1.59
CA TYR A 119 4.77 -17.65 -1.15
C TYR A 119 5.02 -16.44 -2.06
N ASN A 120 4.37 -16.39 -3.23
CA ASN A 120 4.55 -15.33 -4.20
C ASN A 120 3.28 -14.51 -4.39
N PHE A 121 3.49 -13.24 -4.71
CA PHE A 121 2.46 -12.37 -5.23
C PHE A 121 2.65 -12.18 -6.73
N PHE A 122 1.59 -11.78 -7.42
CA PHE A 122 1.57 -11.69 -8.87
C PHE A 122 0.93 -10.38 -9.33
N THR A 123 1.34 -9.92 -10.51
CA THR A 123 0.56 -8.94 -11.25
C THR A 123 -0.52 -9.63 -12.10
N VAL A 124 -1.56 -8.90 -12.47
CA VAL A 124 -2.59 -9.37 -13.41
C VAL A 124 -1.97 -9.77 -14.74
N LEU A 125 -0.94 -9.05 -15.20
CA LEU A 125 -0.22 -9.37 -16.43
C LEU A 125 0.52 -10.70 -16.33
N GLN A 126 1.21 -10.95 -15.23
CA GLN A 126 1.87 -12.24 -14.98
C GLN A 126 0.87 -13.40 -14.96
N ILE A 127 -0.28 -13.22 -14.31
CA ILE A 127 -1.35 -14.21 -14.37
C ILE A 127 -1.80 -14.41 -15.82
N ALA A 128 -2.09 -13.33 -16.54
CA ALA A 128 -2.53 -13.36 -17.91
C ALA A 128 -1.57 -14.13 -18.84
N GLU A 129 -0.27 -14.07 -18.58
CA GLU A 129 0.75 -14.88 -19.27
C GLU A 129 0.67 -16.36 -18.89
N LEU A 130 0.56 -16.69 -17.60
CA LEU A 130 0.39 -18.08 -17.14
C LEU A 130 -0.85 -18.75 -17.76
N LEU A 131 -1.94 -17.99 -17.98
CA LEU A 131 -3.15 -18.50 -18.61
C LEU A 131 -2.99 -18.90 -20.07
N GLU A 132 -1.90 -18.48 -20.74
CA GLU A 132 -1.58 -18.93 -22.10
C GLU A 132 -1.06 -20.37 -22.15
N LEU A 133 -0.62 -20.93 -21.01
CA LEU A 133 -0.15 -22.31 -20.91
C LEU A 133 -1.28 -23.35 -20.90
N PHE A 134 -2.51 -22.91 -20.60
CA PHE A 134 -3.68 -23.76 -20.50
C PHE A 134 -4.42 -23.85 -21.84
N SER A 135 -4.77 -25.07 -22.22
CA SER A 135 -5.56 -25.34 -23.43
C SER A 135 -7.05 -25.13 -23.16
N PHE A 136 -7.52 -25.41 -21.95
CA PHE A 136 -8.95 -25.39 -21.63
C PHE A 136 -9.34 -24.20 -20.73
N PRO A 137 -10.51 -23.57 -20.97
CA PRO A 137 -11.03 -22.49 -20.12
C PRO A 137 -11.18 -22.89 -18.65
N SER A 138 -11.52 -24.16 -18.38
CA SER A 138 -11.63 -24.67 -17.01
C SER A 138 -10.31 -24.57 -16.25
N GLY A 139 -9.20 -24.98 -16.87
CA GLY A 139 -7.86 -24.86 -16.29
C GLY A 139 -7.48 -23.41 -16.03
N LYS A 140 -7.75 -22.51 -16.98
CA LYS A 140 -7.54 -21.06 -16.81
C LYS A 140 -8.31 -20.49 -15.63
N ILE A 141 -9.60 -20.83 -15.47
CA ILE A 141 -10.43 -20.36 -14.36
C ILE A 141 -9.88 -20.87 -13.03
N GLU A 142 -9.44 -22.12 -12.97
CA GLU A 142 -8.89 -22.71 -11.75
C GLU A 142 -7.53 -22.10 -11.36
N ALA A 143 -6.68 -21.82 -12.34
CA ALA A 143 -5.44 -21.07 -12.14
C ALA A 143 -5.72 -19.68 -11.55
N ILE A 144 -6.65 -18.90 -12.14
CA ILE A 144 -7.07 -17.60 -11.61
C ILE A 144 -7.52 -17.74 -10.15
N LYS A 145 -8.45 -18.65 -9.86
CA LYS A 145 -8.97 -18.84 -8.50
C LYS A 145 -7.88 -19.16 -7.48
N THR A 146 -6.83 -19.85 -7.92
CA THR A 146 -5.72 -20.29 -7.07
C THR A 146 -4.80 -19.13 -6.70
N ILE A 147 -4.45 -18.25 -7.64
CA ILE A 147 -3.43 -17.21 -7.42
C ILE A 147 -3.96 -15.79 -7.27
N TYR A 148 -5.20 -15.53 -7.68
CA TYR A 148 -5.82 -14.21 -7.61
C TYR A 148 -5.88 -13.59 -6.20
N PRO A 149 -6.03 -14.35 -5.09
CA PRO A 149 -5.94 -13.78 -3.75
C PRO A 149 -4.64 -12.98 -3.53
N ASN A 150 -3.55 -13.40 -4.17
CA ASN A 150 -2.21 -12.82 -4.07
C ASN A 150 -1.86 -11.86 -5.23
N VAL A 151 -2.89 -11.31 -5.89
CA VAL A 151 -2.70 -10.25 -6.89
C VAL A 151 -2.59 -8.89 -6.23
N ILE A 152 -1.57 -8.13 -6.63
CA ILE A 152 -1.30 -6.80 -6.08
C ILE A 152 -2.01 -5.67 -6.86
N ASP A 153 -2.24 -5.84 -8.16
CA ASP A 153 -2.78 -4.81 -9.06
C ASP A 153 -4.22 -5.16 -9.52
N LYS A 154 -5.11 -5.46 -8.56
CA LYS A 154 -6.49 -5.92 -8.81
C LYS A 154 -7.33 -4.94 -9.65
N GLN A 155 -6.97 -3.66 -9.74
CA GLN A 155 -7.59 -2.70 -10.65
C GLN A 155 -7.48 -3.11 -12.13
N ASN A 156 -6.49 -3.93 -12.48
CA ASN A 156 -6.24 -4.40 -13.84
C ASN A 156 -7.01 -5.67 -14.21
N SER A 157 -7.81 -6.24 -13.31
CA SER A 157 -8.43 -7.57 -13.47
C SER A 157 -9.36 -7.73 -14.66
N HIS A 158 -9.82 -6.63 -15.26
CA HIS A 158 -10.55 -6.64 -16.53
C HIS A 158 -9.74 -7.29 -17.66
N LEU A 159 -8.40 -7.25 -17.61
CA LEU A 159 -7.51 -7.87 -18.59
C LEU A 159 -7.62 -9.40 -18.60
N LEU A 160 -7.92 -10.03 -17.46
CA LEU A 160 -8.12 -11.49 -17.36
C LEU A 160 -9.35 -11.95 -18.15
N LEU A 161 -10.37 -11.10 -18.28
CA LEU A 161 -11.57 -11.42 -19.07
C LEU A 161 -11.24 -11.55 -20.56
N GLY A 162 -10.19 -10.89 -21.03
CA GLY A 162 -9.68 -11.00 -22.40
C GLY A 162 -9.09 -12.36 -22.73
N LYS A 163 -8.81 -13.21 -21.73
CA LYS A 163 -8.25 -14.56 -21.90
C LYS A 163 -9.29 -15.66 -22.16
N PHE A 164 -10.56 -15.28 -22.27
CA PHE A 164 -11.67 -16.18 -22.52
C PHE A 164 -12.42 -15.76 -23.78
N GLU A 165 -12.85 -16.73 -24.58
CA GLU A 165 -13.63 -16.46 -25.79
C GLU A 165 -15.13 -16.38 -25.46
N HIS A 166 -15.62 -17.38 -24.73
CA HIS A 166 -17.05 -17.53 -24.42
C HIS A 166 -17.52 -16.59 -23.31
N SER A 167 -18.69 -16.00 -23.51
CA SER A 167 -19.32 -15.08 -22.54
C SER A 167 -19.64 -15.77 -21.21
N SER A 168 -20.01 -17.04 -21.23
CA SER A 168 -20.28 -17.85 -20.04
C SER A 168 -19.05 -17.98 -19.14
N ASP A 169 -17.86 -18.17 -19.70
CA ASP A 169 -16.61 -18.27 -18.94
C ASP A 169 -16.17 -16.90 -18.41
N LYS A 170 -16.32 -15.84 -19.20
CA LYS A 170 -16.11 -14.45 -18.73
C LYS A 170 -16.99 -14.13 -17.53
N GLU A 171 -18.24 -14.58 -17.54
CA GLU A 171 -19.17 -14.35 -16.43
C GLU A 171 -18.76 -15.11 -15.17
N LYS A 172 -18.30 -16.36 -15.29
CA LYS A 172 -17.76 -17.11 -14.15
C LYS A 172 -16.58 -16.39 -13.51
N VAL A 173 -15.65 -15.88 -14.32
CA VAL A 173 -14.49 -15.12 -13.85
C VAL A 173 -14.94 -13.81 -13.20
N ARG A 174 -15.78 -13.01 -13.88
CA ARG A 174 -16.31 -11.76 -13.35
C ARG A 174 -16.97 -11.93 -11.98
N LYS A 175 -17.83 -12.94 -11.84
CA LYS A 175 -18.50 -13.26 -10.58
C LYS A 175 -17.52 -13.63 -9.46
N PHE A 176 -16.44 -14.33 -9.79
CA PHE A 176 -15.39 -14.63 -8.82
C PHE A 176 -14.63 -13.35 -8.42
N LEU A 177 -14.23 -12.54 -9.40
CA LEU A 177 -13.45 -11.31 -9.17
C LEU A 177 -14.23 -10.27 -8.35
N SER A 178 -15.56 -10.19 -8.47
CA SER A 178 -16.39 -9.25 -7.70
C SER A 178 -16.44 -9.51 -6.20
N ALA A 179 -15.84 -10.60 -5.72
CA ALA A 179 -15.71 -10.92 -4.29
C ALA A 179 -14.49 -10.27 -3.61
N PHE A 180 -13.66 -9.55 -4.37
CA PHE A 180 -12.46 -8.84 -3.92
C PHE A 180 -12.59 -7.34 -4.21
#